data_AF-A0A924PQF5-F1
#
_entry.id   AF-A0A924PQF5-F1
#
_cell.length_a   1.000
_cell.length_b   1.000
_cell.length_c   1.000
_cell.angle_alpha   90.00
_cell.angle_beta   90.00
_cell.angle_gamma   90.00
#
_symmetry.space_group_name_H-M   'P 1'
#
loop_
_entity.id
_entity.type
_entity.pdbx_description
1 polymer ?
#
loop_
_entity_poly.entity_id
_entity_poly.type
_entity_poly.pdbx_seq_one_letter_code
_entity_poly.pdbx_strand_id
1 'polypeptide(L)'
;MAVGNVFNIPVYGKPITLDDQGIYYAKNRKTGGINNVFNLVYEDDDEWYLYQLKNTDKDGEMGWVILADNGDYPLKSISTENIKHYFDKPEYQEPKGAWQLMRNSRYGFGKFTPIHLEQEIRYAMILFSGTEMLVPLLILKAEDGSLQSLGNPNS
;
A
#
# COMPACT_ATOMS: atom_id res chain seq x y z
N MET A 1 -13.85 -37.01 -28.24
CA MET A 1 -14.02 -36.33 -26.94
C MET A 1 -12.87 -35.34 -26.81
N ALA A 2 -13.16 -34.03 -26.86
CA ALA A 2 -12.13 -33.01 -26.76
C ALA A 2 -11.84 -32.74 -25.27
N VAL A 3 -10.60 -32.92 -24.86
CA VAL A 3 -10.11 -32.52 -23.54
C VAL A 3 -10.02 -31.00 -23.57
N GLY A 4 -10.96 -30.33 -22.90
CA GLY A 4 -10.91 -28.89 -22.71
C GLY A 4 -9.75 -28.56 -21.79
N ASN A 5 -8.61 -28.15 -22.37
CA ASN A 5 -7.56 -27.48 -21.62
C ASN A 5 -8.15 -26.15 -21.12
N VAL A 6 -8.69 -26.18 -19.91
CA VAL A 6 -9.03 -24.98 -19.15
C VAL A 6 -7.70 -24.33 -18.78
N PHE A 7 -7.23 -23.44 -19.64
CA PHE A 7 -6.20 -22.49 -19.26
C PHE A 7 -6.84 -21.59 -18.20
N ASN A 8 -6.62 -21.92 -16.93
CA ASN A 8 -6.85 -21.00 -15.82
C ASN A 8 -5.86 -19.85 -16.03
N ILE A 9 -6.30 -18.81 -16.75
CA ILE A 9 -5.57 -17.55 -16.80
C ILE A 9 -5.61 -17.03 -15.36
N PRO A 10 -4.47 -16.88 -14.67
CA PRO A 10 -4.46 -16.33 -13.31
C PRO A 10 -5.21 -15.00 -13.34
N VAL A 11 -6.16 -14.82 -12.44
CA VAL A 11 -6.77 -13.52 -12.19
C VAL A 11 -5.63 -12.60 -11.76
N TYR A 12 -5.12 -11.78 -12.69
CA TYR A 12 -3.92 -10.99 -12.45
C TYR A 12 -4.27 -9.89 -11.44
N GLY A 13 -3.67 -10.00 -10.25
CA GLY A 13 -3.82 -9.08 -9.13
C GLY A 13 -4.27 -9.81 -7.87
N LYS A 14 -3.33 -10.18 -6.98
CA LYS A 14 -3.70 -10.71 -5.68
C LYS A 14 -4.36 -9.59 -4.87
N PRO A 15 -5.55 -9.81 -4.27
CA PRO A 15 -6.20 -8.81 -3.45
C PRO A 15 -5.31 -8.39 -2.26
N ILE A 16 -5.63 -7.24 -1.69
CA ILE A 16 -5.10 -6.85 -0.39
C ILE A 16 -5.86 -7.67 0.67
N THR A 17 -5.11 -8.32 1.55
CA THR A 17 -5.56 -9.34 2.52
C THR A 17 -4.91 -9.08 3.87
N LEU A 18 -5.32 -9.82 4.91
CA LEU A 18 -4.74 -9.70 6.25
C LEU A 18 -3.22 -9.94 6.28
N ASP A 19 -2.69 -10.76 5.37
CA ASP A 19 -1.24 -10.98 5.22
C ASP A 19 -0.49 -9.71 4.77
N ASP A 20 -1.19 -8.71 4.23
CA ASP A 20 -0.63 -7.42 3.85
C ASP A 20 -0.59 -6.43 5.04
N GLN A 21 -1.17 -6.78 6.20
CA GLN A 21 -1.05 -5.97 7.41
C GLN A 21 0.42 -5.81 7.82
N GLY A 22 0.74 -4.65 8.40
CA GLY A 22 2.00 -4.40 9.08
C GLY A 22 2.69 -3.11 8.68
N ILE A 23 3.98 -3.04 9.05
CA ILE A 23 4.79 -1.83 8.90
C ILE A 23 5.45 -1.79 7.54
N TYR A 24 5.40 -0.62 6.92
CA TYR A 24 6.05 -0.31 5.66
C TYR A 24 6.96 0.89 5.83
N TYR A 25 7.99 1.00 4.99
CA TYR A 25 8.87 2.15 5.03
C TYR A 25 9.34 2.56 3.64
N ALA A 26 9.58 3.86 3.48
CA ALA A 26 10.23 4.40 2.30
C ALA A 26 11.72 4.65 2.60
N LYS A 27 12.58 4.23 1.67
CA LYS A 27 14.02 4.51 1.70
C LYS A 27 14.33 5.71 0.82
N ASN A 28 15.15 6.61 1.35
CA ASN A 28 15.77 7.66 0.57
C ASN A 28 16.81 7.03 -0.37
N ARG A 29 16.60 7.13 -1.68
CA ARG A 29 17.49 6.53 -2.69
C ARG A 29 18.92 7.10 -2.67
N LYS A 30 19.12 8.33 -2.19
CA LYS A 30 20.44 8.97 -2.13
C LYS A 30 21.24 8.55 -0.91
N THR A 31 20.59 8.42 0.24
CA THR A 31 21.27 8.18 1.54
C THR A 31 21.12 6.76 2.05
N GLY A 32 20.18 5.97 1.51
CA GLY A 32 19.82 4.65 2.01
C GLY A 32 19.00 4.68 3.31
N GLY A 33 18.86 5.84 3.95
CA GLY A 33 18.13 6.01 5.21
C GLY A 33 16.61 5.90 5.03
N ILE A 34 15.91 5.50 6.09
CA ILE A 34 14.45 5.50 6.14
C ILE A 34 13.96 6.93 6.35
N ASN A 35 13.03 7.40 5.52
CA ASN A 35 12.47 8.75 5.64
C ASN A 35 11.01 8.78 6.09
N ASN A 36 10.27 7.69 5.86
CA ASN A 36 8.89 7.55 6.29
C ASN A 36 8.65 6.11 6.72
N VAL A 37 7.87 5.96 7.79
CA VAL A 37 7.37 4.68 8.28
C VAL A 37 5.85 4.76 8.34
N PHE A 38 5.20 3.75 7.79
CA PHE A 38 3.76 3.61 7.69
C PHE A 38 3.32 2.32 8.37
N ASN A 39 2.08 2.27 8.85
CA ASN A 39 1.48 1.05 9.37
C ASN A 39 0.12 0.86 8.71
N LEU A 40 -0.05 -0.24 7.98
CA LEU A 40 -1.34 -0.66 7.44
C LEU A 40 -1.95 -1.62 8.45
N VAL A 41 -3.15 -1.31 8.95
CA VAL A 41 -3.83 -2.07 10.02
C VAL A 41 -5.25 -2.38 9.58
N TYR A 42 -5.71 -3.59 9.85
CA TYR A 42 -7.10 -3.99 9.80
C TYR A 42 -7.64 -4.00 11.23
N GLU A 43 -8.66 -3.20 11.51
CA GLU A 43 -9.19 -3.00 12.87
C GLU A 43 -10.54 -3.71 13.08
N ASP A 44 -11.03 -3.71 14.32
CA ASP A 44 -12.19 -4.50 14.78
C ASP A 44 -13.53 -4.14 14.12
N ASP A 45 -13.59 -3.03 13.37
CA ASP A 45 -14.73 -2.59 12.58
C ASP A 45 -14.75 -3.16 11.15
N ASP A 46 -13.89 -4.13 10.88
CA ASP A 46 -13.69 -4.76 9.57
C ASP A 46 -13.17 -3.77 8.49
N GLU A 47 -12.54 -2.67 8.90
CA GLU A 47 -12.00 -1.66 7.99
C GLU A 47 -10.46 -1.55 8.02
N TRP A 48 -9.90 -1.07 6.90
CA TRP A 48 -8.46 -0.85 6.75
C TRP A 48 -8.09 0.59 7.07
N TYR A 49 -7.04 0.75 7.87
CA TYR A 49 -6.49 2.05 8.27
C TYR A 49 -5.02 2.15 7.91
N LEU A 50 -4.59 3.37 7.60
CA LEU A 50 -3.20 3.69 7.30
C LEU A 50 -2.69 4.77 8.24
N TYR A 51 -1.59 4.47 8.90
CA TYR A 51 -0.93 5.38 9.83
C TYR A 51 0.46 5.75 9.32
N GLN A 52 0.96 6.90 9.76
CA GLN A 52 2.34 7.31 9.59
C GLN A 52 2.96 7.62 10.95
N LEU A 53 4.18 7.13 11.18
CA LEU A 53 4.95 7.49 12.36
C LEU A 53 5.46 8.92 12.20
N LYS A 54 5.10 9.80 13.13
CA LYS A 54 5.52 11.21 13.15
C LYS A 54 5.97 11.61 14.54
N ASN A 55 6.80 12.64 14.61
CA ASN A 55 7.06 13.34 15.87
C ASN A 55 5.76 14.07 16.26
N THR A 56 5.31 13.90 17.50
CA THR A 56 4.03 14.44 18.01
C THR A 56 4.21 15.75 18.78
N ASP A 57 5.34 16.43 18.61
CA ASP A 57 5.72 17.73 19.20
C ASP A 57 5.83 17.75 20.74
N LYS A 58 5.42 16.68 21.45
CA LYS A 58 5.65 16.49 22.88
C LYS A 58 6.97 15.77 23.09
N ASP A 59 7.98 16.48 23.57
CA ASP A 59 9.26 15.94 24.09
C ASP A 59 10.06 15.02 23.14
N GLY A 60 9.79 15.08 21.83
CA GLY A 60 10.44 14.22 20.84
C GLY A 60 9.86 12.80 20.77
N GLU A 61 8.70 12.56 21.38
CA GLU A 61 7.97 11.32 21.26
C GLU A 61 7.50 11.10 19.82
N MET A 62 7.63 9.85 19.36
CA MET A 62 7.11 9.42 18.07
C MET A 62 5.76 8.76 18.31
N GLY A 63 4.76 9.15 17.53
CA GLY A 63 3.42 8.58 17.59
C GLY A 63 2.87 8.23 16.22
N TRP A 64 1.96 7.27 16.18
CA TRP A 64 1.21 6.94 14.98
C TRP A 64 0.11 7.96 14.75
N VAL A 65 0.14 8.60 13.59
CA VAL A 65 -0.90 9.53 13.16
C VAL A 65 -1.64 8.91 11.99
N ILE A 66 -2.96 8.83 12.09
CA ILE A 66 -3.81 8.34 11.02
C ILE A 66 -3.69 9.23 9.79
N LEU A 67 -3.52 8.61 8.61
CA LEU A 67 -3.45 9.29 7.33
C LEU A 67 -4.85 9.40 6.73
N ALA A 68 -5.53 10.49 7.06
CA ALA A 68 -6.88 10.81 6.61
C ALA A 68 -7.03 12.32 6.38
N ASP A 69 -8.13 12.71 5.74
CA ASP A 69 -8.53 14.12 5.62
C ASP A 69 -10.03 14.25 5.91
N ASN A 70 -10.40 15.30 6.66
CA ASN A 70 -11.79 15.68 6.98
C ASN A 70 -12.72 14.53 7.43
N GLY A 71 -12.23 13.58 8.21
CA GLY A 71 -13.04 12.50 8.77
C GLY A 71 -13.25 11.28 7.87
N ASP A 72 -12.67 11.26 6.66
CA ASP A 72 -12.65 10.08 5.80
C ASP A 72 -11.43 9.23 6.13
N TYR A 73 -11.56 8.47 7.22
CA TYR A 73 -10.48 7.65 7.79
C TYR A 73 -10.22 6.35 7.03
N PRO A 74 -11.23 5.49 6.81
CA PRO A 74 -11.00 4.13 6.35
C PRO A 74 -10.61 4.07 4.87
N LEU A 75 -9.70 3.16 4.53
CA LEU A 75 -9.34 2.86 3.15
C LEU A 75 -10.39 1.96 2.51
N LYS A 76 -10.88 2.36 1.35
CA LYS A 76 -11.87 1.61 0.56
C LYS A 76 -11.25 1.09 -0.72
N SER A 77 -11.52 -0.16 -1.05
CA SER A 77 -11.17 -0.75 -2.35
C SER A 77 -11.77 0.06 -3.49
N ILE A 78 -11.00 0.26 -4.56
CA ILE A 78 -11.50 0.92 -5.77
C ILE A 78 -11.71 -0.06 -6.92
N SER A 79 -12.58 0.31 -7.86
CA SER A 79 -12.86 -0.51 -9.03
C SER A 79 -11.62 -0.70 -9.92
N THR A 80 -11.58 -1.83 -10.63
CA THR A 80 -10.51 -2.12 -11.61
C THR A 80 -10.40 -1.05 -12.69
N GLU A 81 -11.52 -0.44 -13.09
CA GLU A 81 -11.55 0.65 -14.07
C GLU A 81 -10.79 1.89 -13.56
N ASN A 82 -11.00 2.26 -12.29
CA ASN A 82 -10.28 3.37 -11.67
C ASN A 82 -8.79 3.05 -11.49
N ILE A 83 -8.46 1.82 -11.09
CA ILE A 83 -7.06 1.37 -11.01
C ILE A 83 -6.39 1.49 -12.38
N LYS A 84 -7.03 0.99 -13.43
CA LYS A 84 -6.50 1.10 -14.79
C LYS A 84 -6.28 2.57 -15.14
N HIS A 85 -7.27 3.43 -14.93
CA HIS A 85 -7.15 4.87 -15.20
C HIS A 85 -5.92 5.50 -14.50
N TYR A 86 -5.62 5.09 -13.26
CA TYR A 86 -4.46 5.61 -12.53
C TYR A 86 -3.12 5.11 -13.03
N PHE A 87 -3.05 3.84 -13.47
CA PHE A 87 -1.81 3.18 -13.84
C PHE A 87 -1.62 2.97 -15.36
N ASP A 88 -2.48 3.52 -16.22
CA ASP A 88 -2.39 3.41 -17.70
C ASP A 88 -1.32 4.30 -18.34
N LYS A 89 -0.47 4.97 -17.53
CA LYS A 89 0.55 5.87 -18.03
C LYS A 89 1.83 5.13 -18.46
N PRO A 90 2.55 5.59 -19.49
CA PRO A 90 3.78 4.93 -19.99
C PRO A 90 4.82 4.64 -18.91
N GLU A 91 4.97 5.54 -17.93
CA GLU A 91 5.91 5.39 -16.81
C GLU A 91 5.63 4.20 -15.87
N TYR A 92 4.44 3.58 -15.98
CA TYR A 92 4.05 2.41 -15.19
C TYR A 92 3.98 1.11 -16.01
N GLN A 93 4.34 1.14 -17.29
CA GLN A 93 4.21 -0.03 -18.19
C GLN A 93 5.13 -1.19 -17.83
N GLU A 94 6.22 -0.94 -17.12
CA GLU A 94 7.15 -1.96 -16.65
C GLU A 94 7.37 -1.81 -15.13
N PRO A 95 7.33 -2.90 -14.35
CA PRO A 95 7.12 -4.30 -14.74
C PRO A 95 5.67 -4.67 -15.11
N LYS A 96 5.49 -5.73 -15.91
CA LYS A 96 4.16 -6.31 -16.20
C LYS A 96 3.54 -6.98 -14.97
N GLY A 97 2.30 -6.61 -14.66
CA GLY A 97 1.57 -7.12 -13.51
C GLY A 97 0.24 -6.40 -13.32
N ALA A 98 -0.32 -6.53 -12.13
CA ALA A 98 -1.57 -5.90 -11.78
C ALA A 98 -1.47 -5.19 -10.43
N TRP A 99 -1.98 -3.96 -10.40
CA TRP A 99 -2.16 -3.20 -9.18
C TRP A 99 -3.51 -3.54 -8.54
N GLN A 100 -3.51 -3.57 -7.22
CA GLN A 100 -4.67 -3.42 -6.35
C GLN A 100 -4.49 -2.16 -5.53
N LEU A 101 -5.58 -1.47 -5.22
CA LEU A 101 -5.53 -0.18 -4.55
C LEU A 101 -6.72 -0.03 -3.60
N MET A 102 -6.43 0.37 -2.37
CA MET A 102 -7.42 0.91 -1.44
C MET A 102 -7.08 2.37 -1.16
N ARG A 103 -8.09 3.24 -1.01
CA ARG A 103 -7.87 4.65 -0.69
C ARG A 103 -8.98 5.24 0.16
N ASN A 104 -8.65 6.27 0.92
CA ASN A 104 -9.59 7.29 1.35
C ASN A 104 -9.48 8.50 0.40
N SER A 105 -10.03 9.64 0.80
CA SER A 105 -10.07 10.87 0.03
C SER A 105 -8.68 11.36 -0.39
N ARG A 106 -7.65 11.15 0.44
CA ARG A 106 -6.32 11.74 0.26
C ARG A 106 -5.18 10.75 0.16
N TYR A 107 -5.30 9.56 0.74
CA TYR A 107 -4.24 8.57 0.85
C TYR A 107 -4.70 7.23 0.31
N GLY A 108 -3.77 6.48 -0.28
CA GLY A 108 -4.01 5.11 -0.69
C GLY A 108 -2.82 4.19 -0.49
N PHE A 109 -3.14 2.92 -0.43
CA PHE A 109 -2.21 1.82 -0.32
C PHE A 109 -2.34 0.92 -1.55
N GLY A 110 -1.25 0.80 -2.29
CA GLY A 110 -1.17 0.00 -3.51
C GLY A 110 -0.37 -1.27 -3.31
N LYS A 111 -0.86 -2.39 -3.85
CA LYS A 111 -0.15 -3.66 -3.95
C LYS A 111 -0.02 -4.06 -5.42
N PHE A 112 1.20 -4.27 -5.87
CA PHE A 112 1.50 -4.71 -7.22
C PHE A 112 1.92 -6.17 -7.22
N THR A 113 1.16 -6.99 -7.97
CA THR A 113 1.50 -8.39 -8.20
C THR A 113 2.09 -8.54 -9.61
N PRO A 114 3.37 -8.91 -9.75
CA PRO A 114 3.97 -9.15 -11.06
C PRO A 114 3.41 -10.41 -11.73
N ILE A 115 3.46 -10.45 -13.08
CA ILE A 115 3.09 -11.64 -13.86
C ILE A 115 4.11 -12.77 -13.65
N HIS A 116 5.39 -12.42 -13.54
CA HIS A 116 6.47 -13.38 -13.38
C HIS A 116 6.72 -13.62 -11.89
N LEU A 117 6.57 -14.87 -11.44
CA LEU A 117 6.67 -15.27 -10.03
C LEU A 117 8.05 -15.06 -9.41
N GLU A 118 9.09 -14.90 -10.23
CA GLU A 118 10.45 -14.57 -9.80
C GLU A 118 10.59 -13.10 -9.36
N GLN A 119 9.64 -12.25 -9.75
CA GLN A 119 9.60 -10.86 -9.33
C GLN A 119 8.83 -10.73 -8.01
N GLU A 120 9.36 -9.90 -7.11
CA GLU A 120 8.73 -9.64 -5.83
C GLU A 120 7.48 -8.77 -5.97
N ILE A 121 6.51 -9.00 -5.06
CA ILE A 121 5.38 -8.09 -4.86
C ILE A 121 5.93 -6.72 -4.44
N ARG A 122 5.37 -5.65 -5.01
CA ARG A 122 5.76 -4.27 -4.66
C ARG A 122 4.59 -3.55 -4.01
N TYR A 123 4.92 -2.59 -3.16
CA TYR A 123 3.93 -1.79 -2.45
C TYR A 123 4.16 -0.31 -2.72
N ALA A 124 3.09 0.48 -2.63
CA ALA A 124 3.16 1.92 -2.77
C ALA A 124 2.23 2.63 -1.80
N MET A 125 2.69 3.76 -1.27
CA MET A 125 1.85 4.78 -0.64
C MET A 125 1.54 5.85 -1.70
N ILE A 126 0.27 6.20 -1.84
CA ILE A 126 -0.21 7.07 -2.91
C ILE A 126 -0.93 8.26 -2.30
N LEU A 127 -0.61 9.46 -2.77
CA LEU A 127 -1.40 10.66 -2.46
C LEU A 127 -2.37 10.96 -3.59
N PHE A 128 -3.53 11.48 -3.22
CA PHE A 128 -4.54 11.95 -4.15
C PHE A 128 -4.82 13.43 -3.96
N SER A 129 -5.03 14.12 -5.08
CA SER A 129 -5.57 15.47 -5.13
C SER A 129 -6.95 15.40 -5.77
N GLY A 130 -7.98 15.20 -4.95
CA GLY A 130 -9.32 14.86 -5.42
C GLY A 130 -9.32 13.52 -6.16
N THR A 131 -9.69 13.52 -7.44
CA THR A 131 -9.68 12.32 -8.28
C THR A 131 -8.31 12.01 -8.87
N GLU A 132 -7.35 12.93 -8.83
CA GLU A 132 -6.04 12.74 -9.46
C GLU A 132 -5.07 11.99 -8.55
N MET A 133 -4.40 10.99 -9.12
CA MET A 133 -3.30 10.28 -8.47
C MET A 133 -2.00 11.06 -8.64
N LEU A 134 -1.35 11.41 -7.51
CA LEU A 134 0.01 11.95 -7.50
C LEU A 134 1.03 10.81 -7.64
N VAL A 135 2.31 11.16 -7.79
CA VAL A 135 3.37 10.16 -7.98
C VAL A 135 3.40 9.17 -6.81
N PRO A 136 3.23 7.85 -7.05
CA PRO A 136 3.30 6.83 -6.03
C PRO A 136 4.67 6.79 -5.35
N LEU A 137 4.68 6.75 -4.02
CA LEU A 137 5.88 6.49 -3.23
C LEU A 137 6.03 4.98 -3.04
N LEU A 138 7.03 4.37 -3.68
CA LEU A 138 7.34 2.96 -3.44
C LEU A 138 7.79 2.75 -1.99
N ILE A 139 7.19 1.75 -1.35
CA ILE A 139 7.45 1.37 0.04
C ILE A 139 7.83 -0.11 0.11
N LEU A 140 8.59 -0.46 1.14
CA LEU A 140 9.01 -1.82 1.44
C LEU A 140 8.29 -2.28 2.68
N LYS A 141 7.79 -3.52 2.68
CA LYS A 141 7.27 -4.14 3.90
C LYS A 141 8.46 -4.44 4.83
N ALA A 142 8.33 -4.13 6.11
CA ALA A 142 9.31 -4.52 7.11
C ALA A 142 9.21 -6.03 7.36
N GLU A 143 10.35 -6.72 7.36
CA GLU A 143 10.43 -8.10 7.83
C GLU A 143 10.31 -8.13 9.36
N ASP A 144 9.59 -9.12 9.88
CA ASP A 144 9.30 -9.28 11.31
C ASP A 144 10.58 -9.21 12.15
N GLY A 145 10.66 -8.21 13.04
CA GLY A 145 11.71 -8.11 14.07
C GLY A 145 12.38 -6.74 14.27
N SER A 146 12.54 -5.90 13.24
CA SER A 146 13.37 -4.68 13.35
C SER A 146 12.60 -3.37 13.53
N LEU A 147 11.41 -3.27 12.94
CA LEU A 147 10.55 -2.07 13.04
C LEU A 147 9.21 -2.35 13.70
N GLN A 148 8.81 -3.62 13.87
CA GLN A 148 7.55 -4.01 14.50
C GLN A 148 7.43 -3.64 15.97
N SER A 149 8.56 -3.47 16.67
CA SER A 149 8.58 -2.92 18.03
C SER A 149 8.00 -1.50 18.12
N LEU A 150 7.91 -0.78 16.98
CA LEU A 150 7.24 0.51 16.89
C LEU A 150 5.73 0.37 16.67
N GLY A 151 5.22 -0.80 16.29
CA GLY A 151 3.88 -1.01 15.75
C GLY A 151 2.73 -1.10 16.74
N ASN A 152 2.98 -0.90 18.04
CA ASN A 152 1.90 -0.85 19.04
C ASN A 152 1.46 0.61 19.26
N PRO A 153 0.30 1.03 18.72
CA PRO A 153 -0.28 2.34 19.04
C PRO A 153 -0.79 2.46 20.49
N ASN A 154 -0.66 1.41 21.31
CA ASN A 154 -1.16 1.33 22.69
C ASN A 154 -0.10 0.92 23.72
N SER A 155 1.20 1.15 23.46
CA SER A 155 2.25 0.94 24.48
C SER A 155 2.44 2.17 25.36
#